data_AF-A0A433SJ70-F1
#
_entry.id   AF-A0A433SJ70-F1
#
_cell.length_a   1.000
_cell.length_b   1.000
_cell.length_c   1.000
_cell.angle_alpha   90.00
_cell.angle_beta   90.00
_cell.angle_gamma   90.00
#
_symmetry.space_group_name_H-M   'P 1'
#
loop_
_entity.id
_entity.type
_entity.pdbx_description
1 polymer ?
#
loop_
_entity_poly.entity_id
_entity_poly.type
_entity_poly.pdbx_seq_one_letter_code
_entity_poly.pdbx_strand_id
1 'polypeptide(L)'
;MMKLLITANEGTARDFELTNDLTQADLSDDVPSILKESIEVDSKLGRLKVSTLDGRSPKTGKYEELFTFGGRGFSIWTVSGGPLMKLFDSGSQLEELTARHCPHLFNRDTVVDDCSDDM
;
A
#
# COMPACT_ATOMS: atom_id res chain seq x y z
N MET A 1 17.61 1.69 31.08
CA MET A 1 17.40 0.60 30.11
C MET A 1 16.63 1.18 28.92
N MET A 2 17.12 1.02 27.69
CA MET A 2 16.42 1.51 26.50
C MET A 2 15.28 0.57 26.15
N LYS A 3 14.09 1.11 25.93
CA LYS A 3 12.89 0.36 25.54
C LYS A 3 12.56 0.67 24.08
N LEU A 4 12.21 -0.38 23.33
CA LEU A 4 11.78 -0.28 21.94
C LEU A 4 10.30 -0.65 21.85
N LEU A 5 9.57 0.10 21.04
CA LEU A 5 8.23 -0.24 20.57
C LEU A 5 8.32 -0.56 19.08
N ILE A 6 7.72 -1.66 18.67
CA ILE A 6 7.63 -2.06 17.26
C ILE A 6 6.15 -2.01 16.89
N THR A 7 5.82 -1.29 15.83
CA THR A 7 4.44 -1.17 15.31
C THR A 7 4.38 -1.76 13.91
N ALA A 8 3.34 -2.51 13.59
CA ALA A 8 3.09 -3.03 12.24
C ALA A 8 1.97 -2.22 11.55
N ASN A 9 2.11 -2.05 10.23
CA ASN A 9 1.04 -1.65 9.33
C ASN A 9 0.63 -2.88 8.53
N GLU A 10 -0.62 -3.31 8.68
CA GLU A 10 -1.13 -4.52 8.02
C GLU A 10 -1.52 -4.29 6.55
N GLY A 11 -1.49 -3.03 6.08
CA GLY A 11 -1.85 -2.68 4.71
C GLY A 11 -3.34 -2.82 4.41
N THR A 12 -4.16 -3.17 5.41
CA THR A 12 -5.62 -3.17 5.31
C THR A 12 -6.10 -1.74 5.22
N ALA A 13 -6.65 -1.38 4.07
CA ALA A 13 -7.56 -0.24 3.99
C ALA A 13 -8.68 -0.52 4.99
N ARG A 14 -8.90 0.37 5.97
CA ARG A 14 -10.10 0.29 6.82
C ARG A 14 -11.36 0.42 5.94
N ASP A 15 -12.51 0.80 6.47
CA ASP A 15 -13.76 1.03 5.71
C ASP A 15 -13.70 2.20 4.68
N PHE A 16 -12.53 2.52 4.14
CA PHE A 16 -12.34 3.45 3.05
C PHE A 16 -12.78 2.83 1.72
N GLU A 17 -13.52 3.61 0.94
CA GLU A 17 -13.91 3.24 -0.41
C GLU A 17 -12.67 3.20 -1.32
N LEU A 18 -12.33 2.00 -1.80
CA LEU A 18 -11.28 1.78 -2.78
C LEU A 18 -11.85 1.11 -4.02
N THR A 19 -11.19 1.33 -5.16
CA THR A 19 -11.49 0.65 -6.42
C THR A 19 -10.23 0.05 -7.04
N ASN A 20 -10.35 -1.09 -7.68
CA ASN A 20 -9.35 -1.66 -8.57
C ASN A 20 -9.87 -1.73 -10.03
N ASP A 21 -10.96 -1.01 -10.33
CA ASP A 21 -11.60 -1.00 -11.66
C ASP A 21 -11.12 0.18 -12.52
N LEU A 22 -9.93 0.72 -12.24
CA LEU A 22 -9.37 1.83 -13.01
C LEU A 22 -8.81 1.34 -14.34
N THR A 23 -9.10 2.08 -15.40
CA THR A 23 -8.55 1.89 -16.74
C THR A 23 -7.56 2.99 -17.08
N GLN A 24 -6.80 2.82 -18.16
CA GLN A 24 -5.96 3.89 -18.71
C GLN A 24 -6.74 5.17 -19.02
N ALA A 25 -8.04 5.07 -19.34
CA ALA A 25 -8.88 6.22 -19.65
C ALA A 25 -9.15 7.10 -18.42
N ASP A 26 -9.13 6.51 -17.22
CA ASP A 26 -9.34 7.20 -15.96
C ASP A 26 -8.12 7.99 -15.50
N LEU A 27 -6.95 7.74 -16.09
CA LEU A 27 -5.67 8.35 -15.72
C LEU A 27 -5.38 9.61 -16.56
N SER A 28 -4.85 10.64 -15.93
CA SER A 28 -4.40 11.86 -16.60
C SER A 28 -3.11 11.62 -17.38
N ASP A 29 -2.73 12.55 -18.25
CA ASP A 29 -1.46 12.50 -19.00
C ASP A 29 -0.21 12.61 -18.12
N ASP A 30 -0.38 13.12 -16.89
CA ASP A 30 0.70 13.27 -15.91
C ASP A 30 1.08 11.94 -15.24
N VAL A 31 0.18 10.95 -15.26
CA VAL A 31 0.48 9.62 -14.72
C VAL A 31 1.53 8.92 -15.60
N PRO A 32 2.65 8.43 -15.02
CA PRO A 32 3.70 7.75 -15.77
C PRO A 32 3.18 6.61 -16.66
N SER A 33 3.67 6.53 -17.90
CA SER A 33 3.23 5.52 -18.89
C SER A 33 3.35 4.09 -18.35
N ILE A 34 4.39 3.79 -17.58
CA ILE A 34 4.56 2.47 -16.98
C ILE A 34 3.41 2.09 -16.03
N LEU A 35 2.84 3.06 -15.30
CA LEU A 35 1.69 2.82 -14.43
C LEU A 35 0.43 2.62 -15.28
N LYS A 36 0.21 3.44 -16.32
CA LYS A 36 -0.91 3.30 -17.25
C LYS A 36 -0.92 1.93 -17.92
N GLU A 37 0.22 1.49 -18.44
CA GLU A 37 0.37 0.17 -19.09
C GLU A 37 0.22 -1.00 -18.11
N SER A 38 0.25 -0.74 -16.80
CA SER A 38 0.21 -1.76 -15.77
C SER A 38 -1.12 -1.82 -15.02
N ILE A 39 -1.94 -0.76 -15.07
CA ILE A 39 -3.16 -0.61 -14.25
C ILE A 39 -4.24 -1.66 -14.56
N GLU A 40 -4.28 -2.16 -15.80
CA GLU A 40 -5.23 -3.20 -16.23
C GLU A 40 -4.62 -4.60 -16.25
N VAL A 41 -3.33 -4.75 -15.90
CA VAL A 41 -2.63 -6.02 -15.96
C VAL A 41 -2.62 -6.65 -14.57
N ASP A 42 -3.40 -7.71 -14.35
CA ASP A 42 -3.55 -8.40 -13.05
C ASP A 42 -2.22 -8.80 -12.39
N SER A 43 -1.26 -9.24 -13.21
CA SER A 43 0.09 -9.63 -12.74
C SER A 43 0.98 -8.44 -12.39
N LYS A 44 0.54 -7.22 -12.69
CA LYS A 44 1.20 -5.96 -12.34
C LYS A 44 0.33 -5.18 -11.33
N LEU A 45 -0.47 -4.21 -11.80
CA LEU A 45 -1.27 -3.32 -10.95
C LEU A 45 -2.79 -3.54 -11.08
N GLY A 46 -3.26 -4.52 -11.85
CA GLY A 46 -4.70 -4.81 -11.99
C GLY A 46 -5.42 -5.21 -10.70
N ARG A 47 -4.67 -5.66 -9.69
CA ARG A 47 -5.20 -5.95 -8.34
C ARG A 47 -4.98 -4.81 -7.36
N LEU A 48 -4.34 -3.71 -7.78
CA LEU A 48 -4.06 -2.59 -6.90
C LEU A 48 -5.37 -1.85 -6.60
N LYS A 49 -5.73 -1.78 -5.32
CA LYS A 49 -6.84 -0.96 -4.86
C LYS A 49 -6.35 0.48 -4.64
N VAL A 50 -7.08 1.44 -5.20
CA VAL A 50 -6.77 2.87 -5.17
C VAL A 50 -7.93 3.63 -4.52
N SER A 51 -7.61 4.68 -3.75
CA SER A 51 -8.58 5.60 -3.15
C SER A 51 -9.46 6.23 -4.22
N THR A 52 -10.77 6.24 -4.00
CA THR A 52 -11.72 7.01 -4.83
C THR A 52 -11.85 8.47 -4.37
N LEU A 53 -11.29 8.80 -3.20
CA LEU A 53 -11.45 10.09 -2.54
C LEU A 53 -10.34 11.08 -2.92
N ASP A 54 -9.13 10.59 -3.16
CA ASP A 54 -7.93 11.38 -3.37
C ASP A 54 -7.36 11.19 -4.79
N GLY A 55 -6.56 12.13 -5.25
CA GLY A 55 -5.84 12.04 -6.53
C GLY A 55 -6.68 12.25 -7.78
N ARG A 56 -8.02 12.28 -7.67
CA ARG A 56 -8.93 12.63 -8.77
C ARG A 56 -9.11 14.13 -8.90
N SER A 57 -8.77 14.66 -10.07
CA SER A 57 -8.89 16.08 -10.40
C SER A 57 -10.36 16.51 -10.49
N PRO A 58 -10.81 17.51 -9.71
CA PRO A 58 -12.18 18.02 -9.81
C PRO A 58 -12.49 18.68 -11.16
N LYS A 59 -11.46 19.09 -11.91
CA LYS A 59 -11.61 19.79 -13.21
C LYS A 59 -11.75 18.83 -14.38
N THR A 60 -10.97 17.75 -14.40
CA THR A 60 -10.92 16.81 -15.52
C THR A 60 -11.66 15.51 -15.22
N GLY A 61 -11.91 15.21 -13.95
CA GLY A 61 -12.48 13.94 -13.51
C GLY A 61 -11.52 12.76 -13.66
N LYS A 62 -10.24 12.99 -13.96
CA LYS A 62 -9.20 11.97 -14.10
C LYS A 62 -8.29 11.93 -12.88
N TYR A 63 -7.68 10.78 -12.62
CA TYR A 63 -6.65 10.62 -11.58
C TYR A 63 -5.31 11.17 -12.08
N GLU A 64 -4.77 12.13 -11.33
CA GLU A 64 -3.42 12.70 -11.53
C GLU A 64 -2.39 11.95 -10.67
N GLU A 65 -2.83 11.43 -9.52
CA GLU A 65 -2.04 10.61 -8.60
C GLU A 65 -2.86 9.41 -8.13
N LEU A 66 -2.18 8.29 -7.85
CA LEU A 66 -2.81 7.08 -7.32
C LEU A 66 -2.42 6.90 -5.85
N PHE A 67 -3.41 6.96 -4.97
CA PHE A 67 -3.24 6.70 -3.55
C PHE A 67 -3.72 5.29 -3.24
N THR A 68 -2.85 4.47 -2.64
CA THR A 68 -3.17 3.09 -2.29
C THR A 68 -2.86 2.84 -0.82
N PHE A 69 -3.69 2.01 -0.20
CA PHE A 69 -3.44 1.47 1.13
C PHE A 69 -2.95 0.03 0.90
N GLY A 70 -1.74 -0.29 1.36
CA GLY A 70 -1.21 -1.63 1.06
C GLY A 70 0.26 -1.89 1.37
N GLY A 71 1.03 -0.91 1.86
CA GLY A 71 2.38 -1.20 2.33
C GLY A 71 2.32 -2.01 3.63
N ARG A 72 2.73 -3.29 3.58
CA ARG A 72 2.87 -4.11 4.79
C ARG A 72 4.25 -3.82 5.37
N GLY A 73 4.27 -3.13 6.50
CA GLY A 73 5.52 -2.61 7.03
C GLY A 73 5.55 -2.60 8.54
N PHE A 74 6.72 -2.30 9.08
CA PHE A 74 6.88 -2.06 10.51
C PHE A 74 7.78 -0.86 10.76
N SER A 75 7.56 -0.20 11.89
CA SER A 75 8.39 0.90 12.37
C SER A 75 8.92 0.58 13.76
N ILE A 76 10.14 1.01 14.05
CA ILE A 76 10.78 0.87 15.36
C ILE A 76 10.88 2.24 16.01
N TRP A 77 10.50 2.34 17.28
CA TRP A 77 10.46 3.57 18.04
C TRP A 77 11.22 3.41 19.36
N THR A 78 11.84 4.50 19.86
CA THR A 78 12.31 4.54 21.24
C THR A 78 11.22 5.02 22.19
N VAL A 79 11.25 4.48 23.41
CA VAL A 79 10.42 4.94 24.52
C VAL A 79 11.33 5.47 25.63
N SER A 80 11.42 6.80 25.74
CA SER A 80 12.35 7.50 26.66
C SER A 80 11.65 8.36 27.71
N GLY A 81 10.39 8.06 28.04
CA GLY A 81 9.60 8.83 29.02
C GLY A 81 9.08 10.18 28.50
N GLY A 82 9.46 10.55 27.28
CA GLY A 82 8.87 11.63 26.47
C GLY A 82 8.19 11.08 25.21
N PRO A 83 7.95 11.92 24.18
CA PRO A 83 7.36 11.50 22.92
C PRO A 83 8.14 10.36 22.27
N LEU A 84 7.44 9.45 21.60
CA LEU A 84 8.06 8.39 20.81
C LEU A 84 8.93 9.00 19.71
N MET A 85 10.16 8.51 19.55
CA MET A 85 11.02 8.88 18.43
C MET A 85 11.16 7.71 17.48
N LYS A 86 10.82 7.91 16.20
CA LYS A 86 11.00 6.88 15.16
C LYS A 86 12.50 6.68 14.92
N LEU A 87 12.97 5.45 15.06
CA LEU A 87 14.33 5.04 14.71
C LEU A 87 14.40 4.46 13.30
N PHE A 88 13.36 3.77 12.88
CA PHE A 88 13.35 3.04 11.63
C PHE A 88 11.93 2.89 11.09
N ASP A 89 11.81 2.87 9.77
CA ASP A 89 10.60 2.59 9.01
C ASP A 89 10.97 1.65 7.88
N SER A 90 10.28 0.51 7.75
CA SER A 90 10.56 -0.43 6.68
C SER A 90 10.14 0.11 5.31
N GLY A 91 9.19 1.05 5.23
CA GLY A 91 8.58 1.46 3.96
C GLY A 91 8.16 0.24 3.13
N SER A 92 8.62 0.20 1.87
CA SER A 92 8.43 -0.88 0.89
C SER A 92 9.47 -2.01 0.95
N GLN A 93 10.37 -2.02 1.94
CA GLN A 93 11.50 -2.95 1.94
C GLN A 93 11.07 -4.41 2.00
N LEU A 94 9.94 -4.73 2.65
CA LEU A 94 9.43 -6.09 2.71
C LEU A 94 9.01 -6.60 1.33
N GLU A 95 8.27 -5.77 0.59
CA GLU A 95 7.83 -6.02 -0.78
C GLU A 95 9.02 -6.14 -1.72
N GLU A 96 9.98 -5.22 -1.64
CA GLU A 96 11.18 -5.23 -2.48
C GLU A 96 12.06 -6.47 -2.23
N LEU A 97 12.27 -6.84 -0.98
CA LEU A 97 13.05 -8.02 -0.62
C LEU A 97 12.33 -9.31 -1.04
N THR A 98 11.02 -9.40 -0.82
CA THR A 98 10.21 -10.56 -1.23
C THR A 98 10.21 -10.70 -2.74
N ALA A 99 10.02 -9.60 -3.49
CA ALA A 99 10.10 -9.61 -4.95
C ALA A 99 11.48 -10.04 -5.47
N ARG A 100 12.56 -9.60 -4.81
CA ARG A 100 13.94 -9.91 -5.22
C ARG A 100 14.34 -11.35 -4.91
N HIS A 101 14.04 -11.85 -3.71
CA HIS A 101 14.56 -13.13 -3.22
C HIS A 101 13.57 -14.28 -3.37
N CYS A 102 12.27 -13.98 -3.31
CA CYS A 102 11.19 -14.96 -3.39
C CYS A 102 10.09 -14.50 -4.36
N PRO A 103 10.41 -14.25 -5.65
CA PRO A 103 9.45 -13.67 -6.60
C PRO A 103 8.17 -14.50 -6.76
N HIS A 104 8.23 -15.81 -6.54
CA HIS A 104 7.07 -16.72 -6.59
C HIS A 104 6.12 -16.59 -5.38
N LEU A 105 6.54 -15.88 -4.31
CA LEU A 105 5.73 -15.58 -3.13
C LEU A 105 5.29 -14.12 -3.05
N PHE A 106 5.84 -13.26 -3.92
CA PHE A 106 5.51 -11.84 -3.93
C PHE A 106 4.01 -11.61 -4.22
N ASN A 107 3.35 -10.80 -3.39
CA ASN A 107 1.91 -10.50 -3.50
C ASN A 107 1.01 -11.74 -3.68
N ARG A 108 1.40 -12.87 -3.06
CA ARG A 108 0.51 -14.02 -2.90
C ARG A 108 -0.43 -13.78 -1.75
N ASP A 109 -1.70 -13.96 -2.02
CA ASP A 109 -2.67 -14.24 -0.97
C ASP A 109 -2.42 -15.66 -0.48
N THR A 110 -2.04 -15.77 0.78
CA THR A 110 -2.20 -17.02 1.53
C THR A 110 -3.67 -17.06 1.94
N VAL A 111 -4.33 -18.21 1.80
CA VAL A 111 -5.64 -18.41 2.43
C VAL A 111 -5.41 -18.36 3.93
N VAL A 112 -5.46 -17.15 4.48
CA VAL A 112 -5.67 -16.91 5.90
C VAL A 112 -7.17 -17.07 6.10
N ASP A 113 -7.55 -17.92 7.06
CA ASP A 113 -8.93 -18.02 7.51
C ASP A 113 -9.37 -16.60 7.92
N ASP A 114 -10.42 -16.12 7.29
CA ASP A 114 -10.94 -14.76 7.40
C ASP A 114 -11.65 -14.65 8.77
N CYS A 115 -10.89 -14.51 9.85
CA CYS A 115 -11.25 -13.97 11.18
C CYS A 115 -10.28 -14.45 12.27
N SER A 116 -9.44 -13.55 12.81
CA SER A 116 -9.00 -13.69 14.21
C SER A 116 -9.25 -12.47 15.08
N ASP A 117 -9.68 -11.35 14.51
CA ASP A 117 -9.75 -10.07 15.21
C ASP A 117 -11.18 -9.48 15.18
N ASP A 118 -12.17 -10.33 15.46
CA ASP A 118 -13.46 -9.91 16.03
C ASP A 118 -13.40 -10.13 17.56
N MET A 119 -13.10 -9.08 18.31
CA MET A 119 -13.29 -8.98 19.77
C MET A 119 -14.23 -7.82 20.09
#